data_AF-A0A8J7MSI2-F1
#
_entry.id   AF-A0A8J7MSI2-F1
#
_cell.length_a   1.000
_cell.length_b   1.000
_cell.length_c   1.000
_cell.angle_alpha   90.00
_cell.angle_beta   90.00
_cell.angle_gamma   90.00
#
_symmetry.space_group_name_H-M   'P 1'
#
loop_
_entity.id
_entity.type
_entity.pdbx_description
1 polymer ?
#
loop_
_entity_poly.entity_id
_entity_poly.type
_entity_poly.pdbx_seq_one_letter_code
_entity_poly.pdbx_strand_id
1 'polypeptide(L)'
;MKLRLLTYHLTLLCTAWLLLSACHDDTAGPATPVVGPNTYVRMQVQVASGRKQRATAAEEGLPRENSLGQITIILFKGAEGGINAANADKVTVRAFCWDVQPLGATTYTTGSRLLPANMEYGTYNVLVVANANYAALDGHTLAEVRTQIYNGTYADQSTAWPERQSDFVMTSANDAQIIVGTGSTHTGTANDAFTTTSGQPIDLDRLAARIDFVPDAAYLKKAADG
;
A
#
# COMPACT_ATOMS: atom_id res chain seq x y z
N MET A 1 58.21 19.57 -50.95
CA MET A 1 58.07 19.88 -49.51
C MET A 1 56.68 20.42 -49.10
N LYS A 2 55.61 20.21 -49.89
CA LYS A 2 54.26 20.74 -49.58
C LYS A 2 53.22 19.69 -49.12
N LEU A 3 53.46 18.39 -49.35
CA LEU A 3 52.48 17.34 -49.05
C LEU A 3 52.50 16.85 -47.59
N ARG A 4 53.66 16.93 -46.93
CA ARG A 4 53.83 16.52 -45.51
C ARG A 4 53.21 17.53 -44.54
N LEU A 5 53.23 18.83 -44.87
CA LEU A 5 52.67 19.87 -44.00
C LEU A 5 51.14 19.80 -43.91
N LEU A 6 50.47 19.45 -45.02
CA LEU A 6 49.00 19.34 -45.07
C LEU A 6 48.47 18.16 -44.25
N THR A 7 49.22 17.06 -44.17
CA THR A 7 48.85 15.86 -43.40
C THR A 7 48.98 16.07 -41.89
N TYR A 8 49.97 16.84 -41.43
CA TYR A 8 50.10 17.21 -40.02
C TYR A 8 48.98 18.15 -39.55
N HIS A 9 48.55 19.10 -40.38
CA HIS A 9 47.45 20.00 -40.01
C HIS A 9 46.09 19.31 -39.98
N LEU A 10 45.85 18.35 -40.88
CA LEU A 10 44.59 17.59 -40.91
C LEU A 10 44.46 16.62 -39.73
N THR A 11 45.56 15.98 -39.33
CA THR A 11 45.58 15.08 -38.16
C THR A 11 45.42 15.84 -36.85
N LEU A 12 46.04 17.02 -36.71
CA LEU A 12 45.88 17.88 -35.53
C LEU A 12 44.44 18.39 -35.38
N LEU A 13 43.77 18.70 -36.49
CA LEU A 13 42.39 19.17 -36.50
C LEU A 13 41.40 18.06 -36.11
N CYS A 14 41.62 16.83 -36.59
CA CYS A 14 40.81 15.67 -36.20
C CYS A 14 40.97 15.28 -34.72
N THR A 15 42.18 15.38 -34.16
CA THR A 15 42.39 15.15 -32.72
C THR A 15 41.79 16.24 -31.83
N ALA A 16 41.74 17.49 -32.30
CA ALA A 16 41.09 18.57 -31.58
C ALA A 16 39.56 18.42 -31.54
N TRP A 17 38.94 17.94 -32.63
CA TRP A 17 37.49 17.68 -32.67
C TRP A 17 37.05 16.51 -31.77
N LEU A 18 37.89 15.49 -31.60
CA LEU A 18 37.61 14.37 -30.70
C LEU A 18 37.70 14.73 -29.21
N LEU A 19 38.46 15.77 -28.85
CA LEU A 19 38.61 16.23 -27.46
C LEU A 19 37.48 17.17 -26.99
N LEU A 20 36.72 17.80 -27.90
CA LEU A 20 35.56 18.62 -27.55
C LEU A 20 34.24 17.83 -27.46
N SER A 21 34.22 16.56 -27.87
CA SER A 21 33.04 15.68 -27.77
C SER A 21 33.00 14.86 -26.46
N ALA A 22 33.99 15.04 -25.57
CA ALA A 22 34.04 14.43 -24.25
C ALA A 22 33.56 15.39 -23.16
N CYS A 23 32.51 16.16 -23.44
CA CYS A 23 31.66 16.74 -22.42
C CYS A 23 30.45 15.81 -22.31
N HIS A 24 30.62 14.63 -21.70
CA HIS A 24 29.45 13.96 -21.16
C HIS A 24 28.97 14.85 -20.02
N ASP A 25 27.84 15.49 -20.29
CA ASP A 25 27.01 16.18 -19.33
C ASP A 25 26.52 15.14 -18.32
N ASP A 26 27.38 14.79 -17.35
CA ASP A 26 26.99 14.14 -16.11
C ASP A 26 26.27 15.17 -15.21
N THR A 27 25.31 15.91 -15.77
CA THR A 27 24.26 16.47 -14.94
C THR A 27 23.52 15.28 -14.36
N ALA A 28 23.84 14.97 -13.10
CA ALA A 28 22.94 14.19 -12.26
C ALA A 28 21.53 14.71 -12.53
N GLY A 29 20.66 13.83 -13.04
CA GLY A 29 19.28 14.19 -13.32
C GLY A 29 18.70 14.93 -12.11
N PRO A 30 17.79 15.90 -12.32
CA PRO A 30 17.28 16.71 -11.22
C PRO A 30 16.84 15.80 -10.07
N ALA A 31 17.37 16.05 -8.87
CA ALA A 31 17.09 15.25 -7.69
C ALA A 31 15.56 15.11 -7.55
N THR A 32 15.09 13.88 -7.33
CA THR A 32 13.68 13.64 -7.05
C THR A 32 13.27 14.49 -5.86
N PRO A 33 12.26 15.36 -5.98
CA PRO A 33 11.85 16.21 -4.87
C PRO A 33 11.41 15.32 -3.70
N VAL A 34 12.00 15.56 -2.54
CA VAL A 34 11.71 14.83 -1.30
C VAL A 34 10.61 15.57 -0.54
N VAL A 35 9.82 14.81 0.21
CA VAL A 35 8.79 15.30 1.10
C VAL A 35 9.35 16.37 2.03
N GLY A 36 8.85 17.60 1.87
CA GLY A 36 9.23 18.73 2.72
C GLY A 36 8.77 18.54 4.17
N PRO A 37 9.33 19.32 5.12
CA PRO A 37 8.85 19.32 6.49
C PRO A 37 7.35 19.63 6.52
N ASN A 38 6.60 18.99 7.43
CA ASN A 38 5.16 19.20 7.61
C ASN A 38 4.28 18.73 6.44
N THR A 39 4.62 17.59 5.84
CA THR A 39 3.76 16.94 4.85
C THR A 39 2.88 15.88 5.50
N TYR A 40 1.59 15.88 5.19
CA TYR A 40 0.60 15.03 5.82
C TYR A 40 -0.08 14.09 4.84
N VAL A 41 -0.40 12.90 5.31
CA VAL A 41 -1.33 11.96 4.66
C VAL A 41 -2.52 11.71 5.55
N ARG A 42 -3.66 11.39 4.94
CA ARG A 42 -4.86 10.94 5.64
C ARG A 42 -5.40 9.74 4.90
N MET A 43 -5.53 8.62 5.60
CA MET A 43 -6.18 7.44 5.04
C MET A 43 -7.58 7.30 5.61
N GLN A 44 -8.51 7.03 4.71
CA GLN A 44 -9.85 6.57 5.07
C GLN A 44 -9.98 5.12 4.63
N VAL A 45 -10.58 4.32 5.49
CA VAL A 45 -10.83 2.91 5.24
C VAL A 45 -12.30 2.62 5.54
N GLN A 46 -12.86 1.64 4.87
CA GLN A 46 -14.20 1.17 5.17
C GLN A 46 -14.19 -0.35 5.29
N VAL A 47 -14.79 -0.85 6.37
CA VAL A 47 -15.03 -2.28 6.49
C VAL A 47 -16.20 -2.58 5.60
N ALA A 48 -16.01 -3.45 4.61
CA ALA A 48 -17.10 -3.89 3.76
C ALA A 48 -18.15 -4.57 4.65
N SER A 49 -19.26 -3.87 4.91
CA SER A 49 -20.46 -4.47 5.51
C SER A 49 -21.04 -5.44 4.47
N GLY A 50 -20.51 -6.65 4.47
CA GLY A 50 -20.90 -7.69 3.52
C GLY A 50 -20.09 -7.70 2.24
N ARG A 51 -18.87 -8.26 2.28
CA ARG A 51 -18.56 -9.19 1.20
C ARG A 51 -19.41 -10.42 1.44
N LYS A 52 -20.40 -10.62 0.56
CA LYS A 52 -21.15 -11.86 0.40
C LYS A 52 -20.16 -13.00 0.62
N GLN A 53 -20.29 -13.72 1.73
CA GLN A 53 -19.60 -14.99 1.87
C GLN A 53 -19.90 -15.78 0.60
N ARG A 54 -18.91 -16.52 0.08
CA ARG A 54 -19.08 -17.34 -1.14
C ARG A 54 -20.15 -18.44 -1.00
N ALA A 55 -20.89 -18.48 0.10
CA ALA A 55 -22.13 -19.22 0.26
C ALA A 55 -23.26 -18.23 0.63
N THR A 56 -24.22 -18.10 -0.28
CA THR A 56 -25.60 -17.60 -0.12
C THR A 56 -26.07 -17.25 1.30
N ALA A 57 -25.81 -16.01 1.76
CA ALA A 57 -26.70 -15.21 2.61
C ALA A 57 -26.09 -13.81 2.82
N ALA A 58 -26.93 -12.79 2.93
CA ALA A 58 -26.55 -11.43 3.31
C ALA A 58 -26.31 -11.37 4.83
N GLU A 59 -25.35 -12.14 5.34
CA GLU A 59 -24.94 -12.02 6.73
C GLU A 59 -23.96 -10.85 6.87
N GLU A 60 -24.42 -9.79 7.55
CA GLU A 60 -23.53 -8.73 8.00
C GLU A 60 -22.68 -9.24 9.16
N GLY A 61 -21.39 -8.91 9.16
CA GLY A 61 -20.53 -9.15 10.31
C GLY A 61 -21.04 -8.37 11.53
N LEU A 62 -20.83 -8.92 12.73
CA LEU A 62 -21.27 -8.25 13.96
C LEU A 62 -20.45 -6.98 14.21
N PRO A 63 -20.98 -5.94 14.90
CA PRO A 63 -20.25 -4.69 15.11
C PRO A 63 -18.84 -4.87 15.70
N ARG A 64 -18.68 -5.79 16.65
CA ARG A 64 -17.35 -6.13 17.22
C ARG A 64 -16.39 -6.73 16.18
N GLU A 65 -16.91 -7.51 15.23
CA GLU A 65 -16.10 -8.14 14.20
C GLU A 65 -15.64 -7.10 13.17
N ASN A 66 -16.39 -6.01 13.00
CA ASN A 66 -16.09 -4.88 12.10
C ASN A 66 -15.28 -3.76 12.79
N SER A 67 -14.92 -3.93 14.06
CA SER A 67 -14.22 -2.91 14.82
C SER A 67 -12.78 -2.77 14.35
N LEU A 68 -12.33 -1.52 14.20
CA LEU A 68 -10.95 -1.18 13.89
C LEU A 68 -10.40 -0.30 15.01
N GLY A 69 -9.31 -0.73 15.65
CA GLY A 69 -8.56 0.10 16.60
C GLY A 69 -7.43 0.88 15.94
N GLN A 70 -6.78 0.25 14.96
CA GLN A 70 -5.61 0.80 14.28
C GLN A 70 -5.49 0.26 12.86
N ILE A 71 -4.74 0.97 12.01
CA ILE A 71 -4.32 0.48 10.71
C ILE A 71 -2.82 0.67 10.52
N THR A 72 -2.18 -0.32 9.92
CA THR A 72 -0.86 -0.20 9.29
C THR A 72 -1.05 0.15 7.81
N ILE A 73 -0.46 1.26 7.39
CA ILE A 73 -0.37 1.70 6.00
C ILE A 73 1.02 1.38 5.48
N ILE A 74 1.07 0.69 4.35
CA ILE A 74 2.30 0.27 3.69
C ILE A 74 2.31 0.92 2.30
N LEU A 75 3.29 1.79 2.06
CA LEU A 75 3.47 2.54 0.82
C LEU A 75 4.67 2.00 0.06
N PHE A 76 4.51 1.72 -1.23
CA PHE A 76 5.59 1.18 -2.05
C PHE A 76 5.48 1.59 -3.52
N LYS A 77 6.61 1.58 -4.22
CA LYS A 77 6.75 1.96 -5.64
C LYS A 77 7.28 0.78 -6.45
N GLY A 78 6.96 0.75 -7.75
CA GLY A 78 7.63 -0.16 -8.71
C GLY A 78 7.28 -1.64 -8.61
N ALA A 79 6.18 -2.01 -7.94
CA ALA A 79 5.67 -3.38 -7.89
C ALA A 79 4.44 -3.55 -8.79
N GLU A 80 4.67 -3.80 -10.08
CA GLU A 80 3.59 -4.14 -11.02
C GLU A 80 2.99 -5.50 -10.63
N GLY A 81 1.70 -5.52 -10.27
CA GLY A 81 1.04 -6.68 -9.65
C GLY A 81 0.94 -6.63 -8.12
N GLY A 82 1.24 -5.48 -7.51
CA GLY A 82 1.00 -5.24 -6.09
C GLY A 82 1.88 -6.09 -5.16
N ILE A 83 1.33 -6.56 -4.05
CA ILE A 83 2.05 -7.37 -3.06
C ILE A 83 2.59 -8.70 -3.65
N ASN A 84 1.98 -9.18 -4.73
CA ASN A 84 2.35 -10.42 -5.42
C ASN A 84 3.28 -10.22 -6.62
N ALA A 85 3.78 -9.00 -6.82
CA ALA A 85 4.70 -8.69 -7.91
C ALA A 85 5.96 -9.59 -7.88
N ALA A 86 6.46 -9.94 -9.06
CA ALA A 86 7.62 -10.81 -9.22
C ALA A 86 8.92 -10.21 -8.66
N ASN A 87 9.00 -8.88 -8.57
CA ASN A 87 10.12 -8.13 -8.04
C ASN A 87 9.91 -7.63 -6.59
N ALA A 88 8.96 -8.21 -5.85
CA ALA A 88 8.64 -7.79 -4.48
C ALA A 88 9.85 -7.88 -3.51
N ASP A 89 10.85 -8.71 -3.82
CA ASP A 89 12.12 -8.85 -3.10
C ASP A 89 13.05 -7.62 -3.26
N LYS A 90 12.78 -6.76 -4.25
CA LYS A 90 13.58 -5.56 -4.56
C LYS A 90 12.86 -4.25 -4.24
N VAL A 91 11.60 -4.33 -3.83
CA VAL A 91 10.75 -3.18 -3.56
C VAL A 91 10.77 -2.88 -2.07
N THR A 92 11.44 -1.79 -1.70
CA THR A 92 11.43 -1.30 -0.31
C THR A 92 10.11 -0.59 0.00
N VAL A 93 9.58 -0.82 1.19
CA VAL A 93 8.32 -0.23 1.65
C VAL A 93 8.55 0.88 2.66
N ARG A 94 7.54 1.76 2.79
CA ARG A 94 7.35 2.61 3.96
C ARG A 94 6.17 2.12 4.77
N ALA A 95 6.32 1.90 6.08
CA ALA A 95 5.27 1.34 6.92
C ALA A 95 4.95 2.22 8.13
N PHE A 96 3.65 2.47 8.36
CA PHE A 96 3.18 3.33 9.46
C PHE A 96 1.97 2.70 10.14
N CYS A 97 1.98 2.56 11.46
CA CYS A 97 0.82 2.12 12.22
C CYS A 97 0.23 3.27 13.01
N TRP A 98 -1.06 3.54 12.80
CA TRP A 98 -1.78 4.64 13.46
C TRP A 98 -3.14 4.20 13.94
N ASP A 99 -3.55 4.75 15.08
CA ASP A 99 -4.91 4.64 15.57
C ASP A 99 -5.89 5.31 14.61
N VAL A 100 -7.08 4.73 14.52
CA VAL A 100 -8.17 5.23 13.69
C VAL A 100 -9.35 5.74 14.53
N GLN A 101 -10.11 6.63 13.93
CA GLN A 101 -11.34 7.19 14.50
C GLN A 101 -12.52 6.89 13.57
N PRO A 102 -13.69 6.53 14.10
CA PRO A 102 -14.89 6.38 13.29
C PRO A 102 -15.28 7.71 12.63
N LEU A 103 -15.58 7.68 11.33
CA LEU A 103 -16.25 8.76 10.60
C LEU A 103 -17.74 8.47 10.38
N GLY A 104 -18.12 7.20 10.43
CA GLY A 104 -19.48 6.71 10.26
C GLY A 104 -19.61 5.31 10.84
N ALA A 105 -20.67 4.59 10.47
CA ALA A 105 -20.93 3.24 10.99
C ALA A 105 -19.85 2.22 10.58
N THR A 106 -19.28 2.35 9.38
CA THR A 106 -18.34 1.38 8.78
C THR A 106 -17.05 2.03 8.28
N THR A 107 -16.97 3.36 8.29
CA THR A 107 -15.83 4.14 7.77
C THR A 107 -15.00 4.69 8.91
N TYR A 108 -13.68 4.60 8.77
CA TYR A 108 -12.70 5.07 9.73
C TYR A 108 -11.66 5.95 9.06
N THR A 109 -11.04 6.85 9.83
CA THR A 109 -9.98 7.73 9.36
C THR A 109 -8.80 7.70 10.32
N THR A 110 -7.59 7.86 9.78
CA THR A 110 -6.40 8.13 10.61
C THR A 110 -6.36 9.58 11.10
N GLY A 111 -7.22 10.46 10.57
CA GLY A 111 -6.95 11.89 10.56
C GLY A 111 -5.70 12.22 9.72
N SER A 112 -5.30 13.49 9.70
CA SER A 112 -4.06 13.90 9.05
C SER A 112 -2.86 13.50 9.92
N ARG A 113 -1.93 12.76 9.32
CA ARG A 113 -0.73 12.22 9.98
C ARG A 113 0.51 12.66 9.23
N LEU A 114 1.54 13.04 9.99
CA LEU A 114 2.79 13.54 9.43
C LEU A 114 3.55 12.41 8.75
N LEU A 115 4.02 12.64 7.53
CA LEU A 115 4.96 11.77 6.83
C LEU A 115 6.40 12.07 7.27
N PRO A 116 7.27 11.07 7.28
CA PRO A 116 8.71 11.28 7.46
C PRO A 116 9.29 12.18 6.36
N ALA A 117 10.15 13.12 6.75
CA ALA A 117 10.78 14.10 5.86
C ALA A 117 11.78 13.50 4.84
N ASN A 118 12.00 12.19 4.87
CA ASN A 118 12.90 11.48 3.95
C ASN A 118 12.15 10.66 2.87
N MET A 119 10.82 10.73 2.83
CA MET A 119 10.04 10.05 1.81
C MET A 119 10.09 10.84 0.50
N GLU A 120 10.21 10.19 -0.65
CA GLU A 120 10.23 10.89 -1.94
C GLU A 120 8.83 11.27 -2.41
N TYR A 121 8.68 12.33 -3.21
CA TYR A 121 7.46 12.53 -3.98
C TYR A 121 7.24 11.44 -5.02
N GLY A 122 5.98 11.28 -5.43
CA GLY A 122 5.56 10.36 -6.49
C GLY A 122 4.32 9.56 -6.13
N THR A 123 3.98 8.65 -7.04
CA THR A 123 2.84 7.75 -6.89
C THR A 123 3.27 6.48 -6.15
N TYR A 124 2.56 6.15 -5.08
CA TYR A 124 2.76 4.94 -4.31
C TYR A 124 1.52 4.06 -4.39
N ASN A 125 1.73 2.75 -4.48
CA ASN A 125 0.70 1.79 -4.13
C ASN A 125 0.50 1.80 -2.61
N VAL A 126 -0.74 1.58 -2.19
CA VAL A 126 -1.16 1.57 -0.79
C VAL A 126 -1.69 0.19 -0.47
N LEU A 127 -1.04 -0.48 0.48
CA LEU A 127 -1.56 -1.65 1.16
C LEU A 127 -1.95 -1.24 2.57
N VAL A 128 -3.16 -1.60 2.99
CA VAL A 128 -3.62 -1.35 4.36
C VAL A 128 -3.80 -2.68 5.05
N VAL A 129 -3.35 -2.77 6.31
CA VAL A 129 -3.62 -3.89 7.20
C VAL A 129 -4.18 -3.36 8.51
N ALA A 130 -5.43 -3.69 8.83
CA ALA A 130 -6.07 -3.26 10.07
C ALA A 130 -5.82 -4.24 11.22
N ASN A 131 -5.83 -3.71 12.45
CA ASN A 131 -5.70 -4.44 13.71
C ASN A 131 -4.42 -5.28 13.86
N ALA A 132 -3.42 -5.06 13.00
CA ALA A 132 -2.08 -5.61 13.12
C ALA A 132 -1.06 -4.49 12.96
N ASN A 133 -0.06 -4.45 13.84
CA ASN A 133 1.01 -3.45 13.80
C ASN A 133 2.22 -4.01 13.06
N TYR A 134 2.45 -3.49 11.85
CA TYR A 134 3.60 -3.83 11.03
C TYR A 134 4.52 -2.62 10.79
N ALA A 135 4.50 -1.62 11.66
CA ALA A 135 5.37 -0.44 11.54
C ALA A 135 6.87 -0.79 11.58
N ALA A 136 7.23 -1.89 12.25
CA ALA A 136 8.61 -2.41 12.27
C ALA A 136 9.11 -2.88 10.90
N LEU A 137 8.24 -2.99 9.88
CA LEU A 137 8.62 -3.33 8.51
C LEU A 137 8.97 -2.11 7.66
N ASP A 138 9.04 -0.90 8.25
CA ASP A 138 9.54 0.29 7.54
C ASP A 138 10.97 0.03 7.03
N GLY A 139 11.21 0.22 5.73
CA GLY A 139 12.51 -0.05 5.11
C GLY A 139 12.78 -1.52 4.76
N HIS A 140 11.87 -2.45 5.04
CA HIS A 140 11.94 -3.83 4.58
C HIS A 140 11.44 -3.99 3.13
N THR A 141 11.63 -5.18 2.58
CA THR A 141 11.12 -5.55 1.24
C THR A 141 9.63 -5.89 1.27
N LEU A 142 8.95 -5.67 0.15
CA LEU A 142 7.54 -6.04 -0.02
C LEU A 142 7.33 -7.56 0.11
N ALA A 143 8.33 -8.38 -0.24
CA ALA A 143 8.30 -9.83 -0.03
C ALA A 143 8.32 -10.21 1.47
N GLU A 144 9.09 -9.50 2.30
CA GLU A 144 9.07 -9.69 3.76
C GLU A 144 7.73 -9.26 4.36
N VAL A 145 7.18 -8.13 3.93
CA VAL A 145 5.82 -7.69 4.29
C VAL A 145 4.80 -8.77 3.99
N ARG A 146 4.80 -9.29 2.76
CA ARG A 146 3.91 -10.37 2.33
C ARG A 146 4.02 -11.57 3.27
N THR A 147 5.25 -12.00 3.56
CA THR A 147 5.52 -13.14 4.43
C THR A 147 4.99 -12.92 5.85
N GLN A 148 5.21 -11.72 6.41
CA GLN A 148 4.73 -11.38 7.76
C GLN A 148 3.21 -11.34 7.84
N ILE A 149 2.53 -10.74 6.85
CA ILE A 149 1.07 -10.71 6.81
C ILE A 149 0.49 -12.13 6.76
N TYR A 150 1.04 -13.02 5.92
CA TYR A 150 0.58 -14.41 5.84
C TYR A 150 0.86 -15.25 7.09
N ASN A 151 1.94 -14.96 7.81
CA ASN A 151 2.29 -15.70 9.03
C ASN A 151 1.54 -15.16 10.27
N GLY A 152 1.31 -13.85 10.33
CA GLY A 152 0.65 -13.17 11.44
C GLY A 152 -0.86 -13.41 11.52
N THR A 153 -1.50 -13.88 10.45
CA THR A 153 -2.94 -14.19 10.43
C THR A 153 -3.37 -15.36 11.30
N TYR A 154 -2.42 -16.19 11.75
CA TYR A 154 -2.70 -17.44 12.47
C TYR A 154 -2.55 -17.34 14.00
N ALA A 155 -2.47 -16.13 14.57
CA ALA A 155 -2.35 -15.98 16.01
C ALA A 155 -3.59 -16.59 16.71
N ASP A 156 -3.36 -17.69 17.43
CA ASP A 156 -4.29 -18.48 18.22
C ASP A 156 -5.26 -17.58 19.01
N GLN A 157 -6.46 -17.38 18.46
CA GLN A 157 -7.54 -16.76 19.18
C GLN A 157 -8.13 -17.83 20.08
N SER A 158 -7.84 -17.73 21.38
CA SER A 158 -8.44 -18.53 22.46
C SER A 158 -9.83 -19.05 22.07
N THR A 159 -9.89 -20.34 21.76
CA THR A 159 -11.09 -21.06 21.30
C THR A 159 -12.22 -21.09 22.33
N ALA A 160 -11.97 -20.60 23.54
CA ALA A 160 -12.92 -20.67 24.65
C ALA A 160 -14.14 -19.74 24.49
N TRP A 161 -14.03 -18.64 23.73
CA TRP A 161 -15.12 -17.64 23.59
C TRP A 161 -15.17 -16.98 22.20
N PRO A 162 -15.47 -17.72 21.11
CA PRO A 162 -15.55 -17.18 19.75
C PRO A 162 -16.48 -15.96 19.62
N GLU A 163 -17.54 -15.91 20.42
CA GLU A 163 -18.51 -14.83 20.45
C GLU A 163 -17.99 -13.52 21.08
N ARG A 164 -16.80 -13.54 21.67
CA ARG A 164 -16.14 -12.35 22.23
C ARG A 164 -15.01 -11.82 21.37
N GLN A 165 -14.69 -12.49 20.26
CA GLN A 165 -13.60 -12.08 19.39
C GLN A 165 -13.91 -10.74 18.71
N SER A 166 -12.92 -9.86 18.75
CA SER A 166 -12.87 -8.53 18.13
C SER A 166 -11.54 -8.36 17.40
N ASP A 167 -11.33 -7.18 16.83
CA ASP A 167 -10.02 -6.78 16.27
C ASP A 167 -9.48 -7.74 15.20
N PHE A 168 -10.39 -8.27 14.37
CA PHE A 168 -9.99 -9.14 13.26
C PHE A 168 -9.01 -8.40 12.34
N VAL A 169 -7.95 -9.09 11.95
CA VAL A 169 -7.01 -8.58 10.96
C VAL A 169 -7.74 -8.48 9.63
N MET A 170 -7.64 -7.31 9.00
CA MET A 170 -8.24 -7.04 7.70
C MET A 170 -7.21 -6.43 6.76
N THR A 171 -7.37 -6.60 5.46
CA THR A 171 -6.48 -6.00 4.45
C THR A 171 -7.24 -5.26 3.37
N SER A 172 -6.58 -4.31 2.71
CA SER A 172 -7.12 -3.65 1.52
C SER A 172 -7.58 -4.67 0.50
N ALA A 173 -8.84 -4.55 0.10
CA ALA A 173 -9.55 -5.58 -0.64
C ALA A 173 -9.41 -5.42 -2.17
N ASN A 174 -8.89 -4.26 -2.60
CA ASN A 174 -8.53 -3.89 -3.95
C ASN A 174 -7.26 -3.04 -3.92
N ASP A 175 -6.58 -2.92 -5.06
CA ASP A 175 -5.41 -2.04 -5.19
C ASP A 175 -5.82 -0.57 -5.01
N ALA A 176 -5.01 0.16 -4.25
CA ALA A 176 -5.17 1.59 -4.02
C ALA A 176 -3.84 2.32 -4.27
N GLN A 177 -3.94 3.60 -4.62
CA GLN A 177 -2.78 4.45 -4.87
C GLN A 177 -2.92 5.81 -4.22
N ILE A 178 -1.78 6.43 -3.92
CA ILE A 178 -1.67 7.81 -3.44
C ILE A 178 -0.61 8.53 -4.25
N ILE A 179 -0.85 9.79 -4.59
CA ILE A 179 0.16 10.70 -5.15
C ILE A 179 0.60 11.63 -4.03
N VAL A 180 1.87 11.52 -3.64
CA VAL A 180 2.52 12.40 -2.66
C VAL A 180 3.31 13.46 -3.43
N GLY A 181 2.97 14.74 -3.24
CA GLY A 181 3.62 15.86 -3.90
C GLY A 181 3.02 16.19 -5.27
N THR A 182 3.88 16.54 -6.23
CA THR A 182 3.48 17.05 -7.56
C THR A 182 2.54 16.07 -8.28
N GLY A 183 1.44 16.60 -8.81
CA GLY A 183 0.41 15.83 -9.50
C GLY A 183 -0.75 15.37 -8.60
N SER A 184 -0.64 15.58 -7.28
CA SER A 184 -1.77 15.41 -6.37
C SER A 184 -2.75 16.59 -6.47
N THR A 185 -4.03 16.33 -6.24
CA THR A 185 -5.06 17.37 -6.07
C THR A 185 -5.05 18.00 -4.67
N HIS A 186 -4.25 17.45 -3.77
CA HIS A 186 -4.08 17.93 -2.39
C HIS A 186 -2.73 18.63 -2.22
N THR A 187 -2.65 19.54 -1.26
CA THR A 187 -1.44 20.32 -0.97
C THR A 187 -0.51 19.65 0.04
N GLY A 188 -0.98 18.61 0.74
CA GLY A 188 -0.19 17.87 1.73
C GLY A 188 -0.08 18.58 3.08
N THR A 189 -0.92 19.57 3.37
CA THR A 189 -0.94 20.26 4.68
C THR A 189 -1.79 19.50 5.70
N ALA A 190 -1.73 19.86 6.99
CA ALA A 190 -2.56 19.21 8.01
C ALA A 190 -4.07 19.30 7.72
N ASN A 191 -4.54 20.38 7.08
CA ASN A 191 -5.95 20.57 6.74
C ASN A 191 -6.31 20.02 5.35
N ASP A 192 -5.31 19.76 4.51
CA ASP A 192 -5.47 19.28 3.14
C ASP A 192 -4.40 18.22 2.83
N ALA A 193 -4.45 17.15 3.64
CA ALA A 193 -3.49 16.06 3.58
C ALA A 193 -3.65 15.23 2.30
N PHE A 194 -2.56 14.67 1.81
CA PHE A 194 -2.61 13.73 0.70
C PHE A 194 -3.47 12.52 1.06
N THR A 195 -4.33 12.11 0.13
CA THR A 195 -5.23 10.97 0.28
C THR A 195 -5.14 10.09 -0.97
N THR A 196 -5.86 8.97 -0.97
CA THR A 196 -5.96 8.08 -2.13
C THR A 196 -6.42 8.81 -3.39
N THR A 197 -5.93 8.37 -4.55
CA THR A 197 -6.26 8.96 -5.86
C THR A 197 -7.75 8.84 -6.22
N SER A 198 -8.44 7.83 -5.69
CA SER A 198 -9.88 7.64 -5.87
C SER A 198 -10.73 8.66 -5.10
N GLY A 199 -10.17 9.29 -4.06
CA GLY A 199 -10.92 10.11 -3.11
C GLY A 199 -11.94 9.33 -2.27
N GLN A 200 -11.96 7.99 -2.37
CA GLN A 200 -12.86 7.11 -1.63
C GLN A 200 -12.11 6.36 -0.53
N PRO A 201 -12.80 5.95 0.56
CA PRO A 201 -12.23 5.04 1.54
C PRO A 201 -11.76 3.74 0.90
N ILE A 202 -10.66 3.17 1.41
CA ILE A 202 -10.16 1.86 0.99
C ILE A 202 -11.03 0.77 1.61
N ASP A 203 -11.62 -0.08 0.78
CA ASP A 203 -12.34 -1.27 1.24
C ASP A 203 -11.41 -2.24 1.95
N LEU A 204 -11.83 -2.74 3.11
CA LEU A 204 -11.13 -3.75 3.88
C LEU A 204 -11.91 -5.05 3.94
N ASP A 205 -11.15 -6.14 3.85
CA ASP A 205 -11.62 -7.52 3.95
C ASP A 205 -10.95 -8.24 5.10
N ARG A 206 -11.72 -9.02 5.87
CA ARG A 206 -11.17 -9.88 6.91
C ARG A 206 -10.32 -10.99 6.31
N LEU A 207 -9.20 -11.26 6.96
CA LEU A 207 -8.37 -12.44 6.65
C LEU A 207 -8.89 -13.71 7.33
N ALA A 208 -9.74 -13.58 8.36
CA ALA A 208 -10.41 -14.68 9.01
C ALA A 208 -11.76 -15.00 8.36
N ALA A 209 -12.15 -16.28 8.42
CA ALA A 209 -13.49 -16.75 8.07
C ALA A 209 -14.26 -17.13 9.34
N ARG A 210 -15.56 -16.84 9.37
CA ARG A 210 -16.49 -17.36 10.40
C ARG A 210 -17.09 -18.67 9.90
N ILE A 211 -17.10 -19.70 10.76
CA ILE A 211 -17.72 -20.99 10.49
C ILE A 211 -18.68 -21.26 11.65
N ASP A 212 -19.97 -21.22 11.35
CA ASP A 212 -21.02 -21.50 12.32
C ASP A 212 -21.58 -22.90 12.06
N PHE A 213 -21.56 -23.77 13.07
CA PHE A 213 -22.25 -25.06 13.01
C PHE A 213 -23.66 -24.88 13.53
N VAL A 214 -24.64 -25.02 12.63
CA VAL A 214 -26.06 -25.01 12.99
C VAL A 214 -26.55 -26.46 13.08
N PRO A 215 -26.66 -27.05 14.29
CA PRO A 215 -27.36 -28.32 14.44
C PRO A 215 -28.83 -28.08 14.07
N ASP A 216 -29.37 -28.89 13.15
CA ASP A 216 -30.69 -28.76 12.50
C ASP A 216 -30.83 -27.74 11.35
N ALA A 217 -29.79 -27.56 10.52
CA ALA A 217 -30.06 -27.26 9.12
C ALA A 217 -30.78 -28.48 8.51
N ALA A 218 -32.12 -28.54 8.64
CA ALA A 218 -32.96 -29.59 8.09
C ALA A 218 -32.46 -29.90 6.68
N TYR A 219 -31.90 -31.12 6.52
CA TYR A 219 -31.41 -31.63 5.25
C TYR A 219 -32.53 -31.46 4.22
N LEU A 220 -32.47 -30.42 3.39
CA LEU A 220 -33.27 -30.31 2.18
C LEU A 220 -32.70 -31.28 1.14
N LYS A 221 -32.67 -32.56 1.50
CA LYS A 221 -32.69 -33.64 0.53
C LYS A 221 -34.13 -33.70 0.03
N LYS A 222 -34.46 -32.88 -0.97
CA LYS A 222 -35.64 -33.13 -1.79
C LYS A 222 -35.33 -34.35 -2.66
N ALA A 223 -35.40 -35.52 -2.05
CA ALA A 223 -35.50 -36.78 -2.75
C ALA A 223 -36.53 -37.62 -2.00
N ALA A 224 -37.53 -38.06 -2.77
CA ALA A 224 -38.66 -38.92 -2.44
C ALA A 224 -39.96 -38.21 -2.02
N ASP A 225 -40.91 -38.27 -2.96
CA ASP A 225 -42.35 -38.52 -2.79
C ASP A 225 -43.31 -37.33 -2.83
N GLY A 226 -43.94 -37.14 -4.00
CA GLY A 226 -45.12 -36.29 -4.25
C GLY A 226 -45.20 -35.75 -5.67
#